data_AF-A0A6J5CTS3-F1
#
_entry.id   AF-A0A6J5CTS3-F1
#
_cell.length_a   1.000
_cell.length_b   1.000
_cell.length_c   1.000
_cell.angle_alpha   90.00
_cell.angle_beta   90.00
_cell.angle_gamma   90.00
#
_symmetry.space_group_name_H-M   'P 1'
#
loop_
_entity.id
_entity.type
_entity.pdbx_description
1 polymer ?
#
loop_
_entity_poly.entity_id
_entity_poly.type
_entity_poly.pdbx_seq_one_letter_code
_entity_poly.pdbx_strand_id
1 'polypeptide(L)'
;MRTASIWAALVAVVILVTSIYGGAHFYSPIPWMDQWDGFVGFYNSVHGAPFETLFQQHNEHRIVFSRLLFLTDIWAFGGMNAFTVVANYVLAALIAFLVWTQARRNSASDSLLAGALSAAMLMSWMQRENLAWGFQSQGFAVYLFALLAFAQYSRGRLLFALVLCLCATYSMGNGVAAFFVLAIQALLLRRPAKDVVIAIVAGAATATAYFWKFVPSPIPKPPGHGIVAQIKFALVFLGNPLYYMHAGLIASAILGLVSLAFAAYLVVRLYRARSITPYQSFLIAGYGLVVASILGAAHARWPFGLPEAASSRYTTPALIGLLLLALLALNVAPRARKAIAIISAAFVTLLLPYQATAFGDNSYLYTRKLAVLATKIGQDNEALDLSVYPGHLNYLTTSGWADAWGIGPYGKGWLHDAGIVKYDPALRDDGRCIGTLDEAKDGSARGWLVAKMYRNGPTLVVLVHNGQTVGYGVSGEGRPDVKRSISIAPADAGWRGFTPSDDVQAYAWLGGRFCALPASR
;
A
#
# COMPACT_ATOMS: atom_id res chain seq x y z
N MET A 1 18.49 3.55 29.41
CA MET A 1 18.37 4.07 28.03
C MET A 1 19.02 3.11 27.05
N ARG A 2 20.35 2.88 27.13
CA ARG A 2 21.06 1.92 26.25
C ARG A 2 20.35 0.57 26.06
N THR A 3 19.87 -0.08 27.13
CA THR A 3 19.10 -1.34 27.03
C THR A 3 17.82 -1.20 26.21
N ALA A 4 17.06 -0.12 26.43
CA ALA A 4 15.85 0.15 25.65
C ALA A 4 16.16 0.43 24.17
N SER A 5 17.26 1.13 23.87
CA SER A 5 17.71 1.41 22.51
C SER A 5 18.15 0.13 21.78
N ILE A 6 18.91 -0.75 22.45
CA ILE A 6 19.31 -2.04 21.91
C ILE A 6 18.07 -2.93 21.69
N TRP A 7 17.17 -3.01 22.66
CA TRP A 7 15.94 -3.77 22.54
C TRP A 7 15.08 -3.29 21.36
N ALA A 8 14.83 -1.97 21.26
CA ALA A 8 14.08 -1.40 20.15
C ALA A 8 14.75 -1.70 18.80
N ALA A 9 16.10 -1.72 18.73
CA ALA A 9 16.81 -2.07 17.50
C ALA A 9 16.61 -3.55 17.11
N LEU A 10 16.65 -4.47 18.07
CA LEU A 10 16.35 -5.89 17.82
C LEU A 10 14.91 -6.07 17.33
N VAL A 11 13.94 -5.42 17.98
CA VAL A 11 12.54 -5.40 17.56
C VAL A 11 12.39 -4.84 16.14
N ALA A 12 13.09 -3.74 15.82
CA ALA A 12 13.06 -3.13 14.49
C ALA A 12 13.59 -4.07 13.40
N VAL A 13 14.64 -4.85 13.69
CA VAL A 13 15.17 -5.87 12.76
C VAL A 13 14.12 -6.95 12.48
N VAL A 14 13.46 -7.46 13.53
CA VAL A 14 12.38 -8.45 13.37
C VAL A 14 11.24 -7.88 12.53
N ILE A 15 10.79 -6.66 12.82
CA ILE A 15 9.75 -5.98 12.04
C ILE A 15 10.16 -5.82 10.58
N LEU A 16 11.37 -5.34 10.32
CA LEU A 16 11.88 -5.16 8.95
C LEU A 16 11.88 -6.47 8.16
N VAL A 17 12.47 -7.54 8.73
CA VAL A 17 12.58 -8.84 8.06
C VAL A 17 11.20 -9.44 7.78
N THR A 18 10.31 -9.42 8.79
CA THR A 18 8.95 -9.97 8.66
C THR A 18 8.09 -9.17 7.68
N SER A 19 8.25 -7.84 7.62
CA SER A 19 7.54 -7.03 6.64
C SER A 19 8.06 -7.23 5.23
N ILE A 20 9.38 -7.35 5.01
CA ILE A 20 9.93 -7.70 3.68
C ILE A 20 9.39 -9.07 3.23
N TYR A 21 9.38 -10.06 4.13
CA TYR A 21 8.75 -11.35 3.86
C TYR A 21 7.27 -11.18 3.51
N GLY A 22 6.51 -10.40 4.29
CA GLY A 22 5.11 -10.12 4.02
C GLY A 22 4.90 -9.48 2.65
N GLY A 23 5.76 -8.53 2.26
CA GLY A 23 5.72 -7.91 0.94
C GLY A 23 5.87 -8.93 -0.19
N ALA A 24 6.76 -9.91 -0.04
CA ALA A 24 6.92 -10.99 -1.00
C ALA A 24 5.77 -12.01 -0.95
N HIS A 25 5.30 -12.37 0.25
CA HIS A 25 4.24 -13.35 0.48
C HIS A 25 2.87 -12.87 -0.01
N PHE A 26 2.58 -11.56 0.13
CA PHE A 26 1.33 -10.94 -0.31
C PHE A 26 1.45 -10.22 -1.66
N TYR A 27 2.58 -10.37 -2.36
CA TYR A 27 2.78 -9.78 -3.67
C TYR A 27 1.78 -10.35 -4.69
N SER A 28 1.22 -9.47 -5.52
CA SER A 28 0.42 -9.88 -6.67
C SER A 28 0.66 -8.96 -7.87
N PRO A 29 0.90 -9.54 -9.07
CA PRO A 29 1.00 -8.76 -10.29
C PRO A 29 -0.37 -8.36 -10.85
N ILE A 30 -1.47 -8.85 -10.26
CA ILE A 30 -2.82 -8.57 -10.74
C ILE A 30 -3.27 -7.20 -10.22
N PRO A 31 -3.67 -6.27 -11.10
CA PRO A 31 -4.24 -5.00 -10.68
C PRO A 31 -5.42 -5.21 -9.73
N TRP A 32 -5.48 -4.41 -8.67
CA TRP A 32 -6.53 -4.45 -7.68
C TRP A 32 -7.06 -3.05 -7.38
N MET A 33 -8.40 -2.92 -7.29
CA MET A 33 -9.11 -1.67 -6.97
C MET A 33 -8.64 -0.53 -7.87
N ASP A 34 -8.17 0.56 -7.28
CA ASP A 34 -7.70 1.79 -7.94
C ASP A 34 -6.59 1.57 -9.00
N GLN A 35 -6.00 0.37 -9.10
CA GLN A 35 -5.08 0.05 -10.20
C GLN A 35 -5.79 -0.16 -11.55
N TRP A 36 -7.05 -0.58 -11.57
CA TRP A 36 -7.76 -0.80 -12.84
C TRP A 36 -7.99 0.51 -13.61
N ASP A 37 -8.36 1.58 -12.92
CA ASP A 37 -8.58 2.90 -13.50
C ASP A 37 -7.36 3.83 -13.34
N GLY A 38 -6.73 3.84 -12.17
CA GLY A 38 -5.60 4.72 -11.85
C GLY A 38 -4.23 4.26 -12.39
N PHE A 39 -4.09 2.99 -12.79
CA PHE A 39 -2.86 2.44 -13.39
C PHE A 39 -3.10 1.98 -14.84
N VAL A 40 -4.01 1.03 -15.08
CA VAL A 40 -4.33 0.55 -16.44
C VAL A 40 -5.07 1.62 -17.25
N GLY A 41 -6.19 2.15 -16.72
CA GLY A 41 -6.96 3.21 -17.38
C GLY A 41 -6.14 4.49 -17.61
N PHE A 42 -5.25 4.82 -16.67
CA PHE A 42 -4.28 5.91 -16.83
C PHE A 42 -3.34 5.67 -18.02
N TYR A 43 -2.75 4.48 -18.15
CA TYR A 43 -1.85 4.17 -19.26
C TYR A 43 -2.56 4.27 -20.62
N ASN A 44 -3.80 3.76 -20.70
CA ASN A 44 -4.63 3.93 -21.88
C ASN A 44 -4.82 5.42 -22.24
N SER A 45 -5.11 6.25 -21.24
CA SER A 45 -5.36 7.70 -21.42
C SER A 45 -4.12 8.53 -21.78
N VAL A 46 -2.91 8.04 -21.47
CA VAL A 46 -1.66 8.78 -21.73
C VAL A 46 -1.34 8.91 -23.22
N HIS A 47 -1.79 7.99 -24.06
CA HIS A 47 -1.48 7.98 -25.50
C HIS A 47 -2.06 9.18 -26.26
N GLY A 48 -3.14 9.81 -25.75
CA GLY A 48 -3.76 10.98 -26.38
C GLY A 48 -3.18 12.33 -25.94
N ALA A 49 -2.93 12.51 -24.64
CA ALA A 49 -2.49 13.78 -24.06
C ALA A 49 -1.60 13.57 -22.81
N PRO A 50 -0.32 13.18 -22.97
CA PRO A 50 0.51 12.67 -21.87
C PRO A 50 0.63 13.64 -20.68
N PHE A 51 0.86 14.93 -20.97
CA PHE A 51 1.06 15.93 -19.94
C PHE A 51 -0.22 16.22 -19.16
N GLU A 52 -1.35 16.39 -19.83
CA GLU A 52 -2.63 16.66 -19.15
C GLU A 52 -3.04 15.45 -18.29
N THR A 53 -2.92 14.24 -18.84
CA THR A 53 -3.27 12.98 -18.16
C THR A 53 -2.45 12.77 -16.88
N LEU A 54 -1.19 13.21 -16.82
CA LEU A 54 -0.39 13.15 -15.58
C LEU A 54 -1.04 13.94 -14.45
N PHE A 55 -1.60 15.11 -14.74
CA PHE A 55 -2.21 16.00 -13.75
C PHE A 55 -3.71 15.77 -13.55
N GLN A 56 -4.35 14.92 -14.34
CA GLN A 56 -5.78 14.62 -14.20
C GLN A 56 -6.12 14.11 -12.80
N GLN A 57 -7.33 14.41 -12.35
CA GLN A 57 -7.83 13.90 -11.09
C GLN A 57 -8.06 12.38 -11.17
N HIS A 58 -7.70 11.65 -10.13
CA HIS A 58 -8.07 10.26 -9.88
C HIS A 58 -8.63 10.20 -8.45
N ASN A 59 -9.91 9.79 -8.31
CA ASN A 59 -10.66 9.95 -7.07
C ASN A 59 -10.55 11.39 -6.54
N GLU A 60 -10.25 11.62 -5.26
CA GLU A 60 -10.06 12.98 -4.72
C GLU A 60 -8.63 13.52 -4.86
N HIS A 61 -7.79 12.91 -5.70
CA HIS A 61 -6.34 13.15 -5.73
C HIS A 61 -5.78 13.46 -7.13
N ARG A 62 -4.68 14.22 -7.17
CA ARG A 62 -3.78 14.28 -8.34
C ARG A 62 -2.46 13.60 -7.97
N ILE A 63 -2.29 12.36 -8.43
CA ILE A 63 -1.20 11.45 -8.04
C ILE A 63 -0.07 11.43 -9.07
N VAL A 64 0.45 12.60 -9.43
CA VAL A 64 1.47 12.77 -10.49
C VAL A 64 2.71 11.92 -10.18
N PHE A 65 3.21 11.97 -8.94
CA PHE A 65 4.39 11.21 -8.55
C PHE A 65 4.21 9.70 -8.74
N SER A 66 3.08 9.15 -8.27
CA SER A 66 2.77 7.73 -8.43
C SER A 66 2.64 7.34 -9.89
N ARG A 67 1.99 8.18 -10.71
CA ARG A 67 1.86 7.96 -12.15
C ARG A 67 3.20 7.87 -12.88
N LEU A 68 4.21 8.63 -12.47
CA LEU A 68 5.55 8.49 -13.03
C LEU A 68 6.17 7.13 -12.69
N LEU A 69 5.93 6.62 -11.48
CA LEU A 69 6.34 5.26 -11.10
C LEU A 69 5.54 4.20 -11.87
N PHE A 70 4.26 4.43 -12.11
CA PHE A 70 3.40 3.53 -12.88
C PHE A 70 3.84 3.42 -14.34
N LEU A 71 4.14 4.55 -14.99
CA LEU A 71 4.73 4.57 -16.33
C LEU A 71 6.04 3.79 -16.38
N THR A 72 6.89 3.97 -15.36
CA THR A 72 8.16 3.24 -15.25
C THR A 72 7.92 1.73 -15.09
N ASP A 73 6.97 1.31 -14.25
CA ASP A 73 6.63 -0.11 -14.06
C ASP A 73 6.10 -0.75 -15.35
N ILE A 74 5.19 -0.07 -16.05
CA ILE A 74 4.61 -0.56 -17.30
C ILE A 74 5.70 -0.65 -18.38
N TRP A 75 6.46 0.42 -18.58
CA TRP A 75 7.44 0.50 -19.66
C TRP A 75 8.67 -0.38 -19.44
N ALA A 76 9.25 -0.39 -18.23
CA ALA A 76 10.50 -1.10 -17.96
C ALA A 76 10.31 -2.52 -17.41
N PHE A 77 9.19 -2.78 -16.70
CA PHE A 77 8.97 -4.03 -15.98
C PHE A 77 7.72 -4.80 -16.46
N GLY A 78 7.00 -4.26 -17.46
CA GLY A 78 5.81 -4.86 -18.05
C GLY A 78 4.58 -4.80 -17.16
N GLY A 79 4.51 -3.86 -16.21
CA GLY A 79 3.31 -3.62 -15.40
C GLY A 79 3.04 -4.67 -14.32
N MET A 80 4.10 -5.31 -13.81
CA MET A 80 4.01 -6.41 -12.87
C MET A 80 3.85 -5.95 -11.41
N ASN A 81 3.84 -4.65 -11.12
CA ASN A 81 3.78 -4.07 -9.77
C ASN A 81 4.98 -4.34 -8.86
N ALA A 82 5.94 -5.20 -9.25
CA ALA A 82 7.09 -5.49 -8.40
C ALA A 82 7.93 -4.23 -8.13
N PHE A 83 8.15 -3.40 -9.15
CA PHE A 83 8.88 -2.14 -9.00
C PHE A 83 8.15 -1.16 -8.09
N THR A 84 6.83 -1.01 -8.23
CA THR A 84 6.04 -0.07 -7.40
C THR A 84 5.94 -0.53 -5.95
N VAL A 85 5.84 -1.84 -5.70
CA VAL A 85 5.92 -2.42 -4.35
C VAL A 85 7.29 -2.14 -3.73
N VAL A 86 8.39 -2.39 -4.45
CA VAL A 86 9.74 -2.05 -3.97
C VAL A 86 9.87 -0.54 -3.70
N ALA A 87 9.30 0.30 -4.56
CA ALA A 87 9.29 1.75 -4.36
C ALA A 87 8.60 2.15 -3.05
N ASN A 88 7.52 1.48 -2.64
CA ASN A 88 6.88 1.73 -1.34
C ASN A 88 7.84 1.49 -0.17
N TYR A 89 8.58 0.38 -0.16
CA TYR A 89 9.60 0.11 0.86
C TYR A 89 10.73 1.12 0.85
N VAL A 90 11.20 1.51 -0.34
CA VAL A 90 12.25 2.54 -0.48
C VAL A 90 11.76 3.87 0.08
N LEU A 91 10.54 4.32 -0.26
CA LEU A 91 9.98 5.57 0.25
C LEU A 91 9.80 5.53 1.78
N ALA A 92 9.32 4.41 2.34
CA ALA A 92 9.24 4.22 3.79
C ALA A 92 10.62 4.29 4.47
N ALA A 93 11.63 3.65 3.87
CA ALA A 93 13.01 3.68 4.35
C ALA A 93 13.61 5.10 4.29
N LEU A 94 13.32 5.86 3.22
CA LEU A 94 13.76 7.25 3.08
C LEU A 94 13.13 8.17 4.14
N ILE A 95 11.85 7.96 4.49
CA ILE A 95 11.22 8.69 5.60
C ILE A 95 11.91 8.33 6.92
N ALA A 96 12.11 7.03 7.19
CA ALA A 96 12.76 6.57 8.41
C ALA A 96 14.18 7.14 8.53
N PHE A 97 14.95 7.11 7.44
CA PHE A 97 16.29 7.67 7.36
C PHE A 97 16.29 9.19 7.55
N LEU A 98 15.34 9.91 6.96
CA LEU A 98 15.21 11.35 7.14
C LEU A 98 14.96 11.71 8.61
N VAL A 99 14.00 11.05 9.27
CA VAL A 99 13.69 11.31 10.68
C VAL A 99 14.88 10.96 11.56
N TRP A 100 15.51 9.81 11.34
CA TRP A 100 16.72 9.39 12.06
C TRP A 100 17.87 10.39 11.91
N THR A 101 18.14 10.87 10.69
CA THR A 101 19.22 11.84 10.44
C THR A 101 18.94 13.21 11.05
N GLN A 102 17.67 13.66 11.11
CA GLN A 102 17.33 14.88 11.86
C GLN A 102 17.56 14.67 13.37
N ALA A 103 17.15 13.52 13.91
CA ALA A 103 17.35 13.19 15.33
C ALA A 103 18.84 13.07 15.69
N ARG A 104 19.65 12.41 14.85
CA ARG A 104 21.10 12.21 15.07
C ARG A 104 21.88 13.52 15.12
N ARG A 105 21.47 14.53 14.33
CA ARG A 105 22.11 15.87 14.34
C ARG A 105 21.82 16.64 15.63
N ASN A 106 20.84 16.20 16.42
CA ASN A 106 20.47 16.81 17.69
C ASN A 106 21.08 16.02 18.86
N SER A 107 22.05 16.60 19.56
CA SER A 107 22.83 15.94 20.63
C SER A 107 22.00 15.40 21.81
N ALA A 108 20.77 15.90 21.98
CA ALA A 108 19.87 15.47 23.05
C ALA A 108 19.13 14.16 22.77
N SER A 109 19.19 13.64 21.54
CA SER A 109 18.48 12.43 21.12
C SER A 109 19.41 11.22 21.07
N ASP A 110 18.99 10.10 21.67
CA ASP A 110 19.67 8.81 21.48
C ASP A 110 19.49 8.37 20.02
N SER A 111 20.56 8.46 19.23
CA SER A 111 20.53 8.20 17.79
C SER A 111 20.17 6.76 17.46
N LEU A 112 20.57 5.78 18.29
CA LEU A 112 20.21 4.38 18.08
C LEU A 112 18.72 4.19 18.30
N LEU A 113 18.18 4.72 19.41
CA LEU A 113 16.74 4.63 19.68
C LEU A 113 15.93 5.32 18.58
N ALA A 114 16.33 6.51 18.14
CA ALA A 114 15.61 7.23 17.08
C ALA A 114 15.61 6.45 15.76
N GLY A 115 16.74 5.84 15.39
CA GLY A 115 16.83 4.98 14.21
C GLY A 115 15.95 3.74 14.33
N ALA A 116 15.99 3.08 15.49
CA ALA A 116 15.19 1.89 15.78
C ALA A 116 13.68 2.18 15.75
N LEU A 117 13.22 3.25 16.40
CA LEU A 117 11.81 3.68 16.37
C LEU A 117 11.37 4.02 14.94
N SER A 118 12.21 4.75 14.20
CA SER A 118 11.90 5.12 12.82
C SER A 118 11.76 3.89 11.92
N ALA A 119 12.70 2.94 12.01
CA ALA A 119 12.65 1.70 11.25
C ALA A 119 11.44 0.82 11.65
N ALA A 120 11.25 0.58 12.95
CA ALA A 120 10.14 -0.24 13.45
C ALA A 120 8.77 0.31 13.06
N MET A 121 8.55 1.63 13.16
CA MET A 121 7.26 2.23 12.86
C MET A 121 7.02 2.33 11.34
N LEU A 122 8.01 2.78 10.55
CA LEU A 122 7.83 2.92 9.10
C LEU A 122 7.88 1.58 8.34
N MET A 123 8.37 0.51 8.95
CA MET A 123 8.37 -0.84 8.38
C MET A 123 7.35 -1.76 9.04
N SER A 124 6.48 -1.26 9.92
CA SER A 124 5.45 -2.10 10.56
C SER A 124 4.49 -2.70 9.52
N TRP A 125 4.13 -3.98 9.66
CA TRP A 125 3.16 -4.67 8.81
C TRP A 125 1.71 -4.23 9.08
N MET A 126 1.46 -3.43 10.13
CA MET A 126 0.14 -2.83 10.38
C MET A 126 -0.35 -1.95 9.24
N GLN A 127 0.56 -1.41 8.43
CA GLN A 127 0.30 -0.64 7.20
C GLN A 127 0.51 -1.51 5.94
N ARG A 128 0.22 -2.82 6.01
CA ARG A 128 0.42 -3.79 4.90
C ARG A 128 -0.16 -3.33 3.57
N GLU A 129 -1.29 -2.63 3.57
CA GLU A 129 -1.87 -2.09 2.32
C GLU A 129 -0.88 -1.13 1.66
N ASN A 130 -0.24 -0.24 2.42
CA ASN A 130 0.75 0.69 1.87
C ASN A 130 2.05 0.01 1.47
N LEU A 131 2.44 -1.09 2.14
CA LEU A 131 3.68 -1.81 1.83
C LEU A 131 3.53 -2.77 0.64
N ALA A 132 2.45 -3.54 0.56
CA ALA A 132 2.30 -4.64 -0.40
C ALA A 132 1.48 -4.29 -1.65
N TRP A 133 0.72 -3.19 -1.63
CA TRP A 133 -0.08 -2.78 -2.78
C TRP A 133 0.67 -1.80 -3.67
N GLY A 134 0.94 -2.20 -4.92
CA GLY A 134 1.67 -1.40 -5.91
C GLY A 134 1.07 -0.03 -6.24
N PHE A 135 -0.15 0.26 -5.78
CA PHE A 135 -0.78 1.56 -5.96
C PHE A 135 -0.35 2.61 -4.92
N GLN A 136 0.19 2.25 -3.75
CA GLN A 136 0.18 3.13 -2.57
C GLN A 136 1.33 4.14 -2.43
N SER A 137 2.18 4.29 -3.45
CA SER A 137 3.37 5.15 -3.38
C SER A 137 3.09 6.62 -3.01
N GLN A 138 1.92 7.16 -3.38
CA GLN A 138 1.45 8.50 -3.00
C GLN A 138 1.43 8.71 -1.48
N GLY A 139 1.02 7.67 -0.74
CA GLY A 139 0.83 7.71 0.70
C GLY A 139 2.15 7.95 1.43
N PHE A 140 3.26 7.38 0.94
CA PHE A 140 4.59 7.68 1.48
C PHE A 140 5.18 8.96 0.90
N ALA A 141 5.06 9.16 -0.41
CA ALA A 141 5.71 10.28 -1.10
C ALA A 141 5.27 11.64 -0.55
N VAL A 142 3.98 11.82 -0.22
CA VAL A 142 3.49 13.07 0.38
C VAL A 142 4.20 13.41 1.70
N TYR A 143 4.38 12.43 2.58
CA TYR A 143 5.08 12.64 3.85
C TYR A 143 6.58 12.81 3.65
N LEU A 144 7.21 12.05 2.74
CA LEU A 144 8.63 12.21 2.43
C LEU A 144 8.93 13.65 1.99
N PHE A 145 8.21 14.15 0.98
CA PHE A 145 8.45 15.49 0.47
C PHE A 145 8.11 16.58 1.48
N ALA A 146 7.01 16.45 2.22
CA ALA A 146 6.67 17.46 3.22
C ALA A 146 7.65 17.48 4.41
N LEU A 147 8.09 16.31 4.90
CA LEU A 147 9.12 16.25 5.94
C LEU A 147 10.46 16.81 5.45
N LEU A 148 10.83 16.55 4.19
CA LEU A 148 11.98 17.20 3.57
C LEU A 148 11.79 18.72 3.54
N ALA A 149 10.60 19.22 3.17
CA ALA A 149 10.30 20.65 3.14
C ALA A 149 10.53 21.29 4.52
N PHE A 150 9.94 20.70 5.56
CA PHE A 150 10.08 21.20 6.94
C PHE A 150 11.53 21.14 7.43
N ALA A 151 12.28 20.09 7.06
CA ALA A 151 13.69 19.95 7.42
C ALA A 151 14.58 20.98 6.69
N GLN A 152 14.27 21.33 5.43
CA GLN A 152 15.02 22.33 4.67
C GLN A 152 14.68 23.74 5.14
N TYR A 153 13.41 23.98 5.50
CA TYR A 153 12.99 25.23 6.09
C TYR A 153 13.63 25.49 7.47
N SER A 154 13.77 24.45 8.29
CA SER A 154 14.55 24.52 9.54
C SER A 154 16.00 24.96 9.32
N ARG A 155 16.56 24.77 8.11
CA ARG A 155 17.90 25.23 7.70
C ARG A 155 17.90 26.62 7.03
N GLY A 156 16.76 27.31 6.98
CA GLY A 156 16.61 28.62 6.35
C GLY A 156 16.45 28.60 4.83
N ARG A 157 16.14 27.45 4.22
CA ARG A 157 16.03 27.29 2.76
C ARG A 157 14.57 27.33 2.30
N LEU A 158 13.96 28.52 2.33
CA LEU A 158 12.53 28.71 2.00
C LEU A 158 12.18 28.21 0.59
N LEU A 159 12.91 28.66 -0.44
CA LEU A 159 12.60 28.29 -1.83
C LEU A 159 12.58 26.77 -2.03
N PHE A 160 13.58 26.06 -1.50
CA PHE A 160 13.64 24.61 -1.62
C PHE A 160 12.52 23.91 -0.84
N ALA A 161 12.12 24.46 0.31
CA ALA A 161 10.96 23.97 1.04
C ALA A 161 9.65 24.14 0.24
N LEU A 162 9.45 25.27 -0.45
CA LEU A 162 8.27 25.51 -1.29
C LEU A 162 8.19 24.52 -2.47
N VAL A 163 9.32 24.24 -3.13
CA VAL A 163 9.38 23.22 -4.19
C VAL A 163 9.01 21.84 -3.64
N LEU A 164 9.49 21.48 -2.45
CA LEU A 164 9.15 20.22 -1.82
C LEU A 164 7.67 20.16 -1.37
N CYS A 165 7.07 21.28 -0.97
CA CYS A 165 5.61 21.36 -0.73
C CYS A 165 4.81 21.14 -2.03
N LEU A 166 5.30 21.63 -3.18
CA LEU A 166 4.72 21.35 -4.49
C LEU A 166 4.80 19.86 -4.84
N CYS A 167 5.96 19.24 -4.63
CA CYS A 167 6.13 17.79 -4.80
C CYS A 167 5.16 17.00 -3.88
N ALA A 168 5.01 17.41 -2.62
CA ALA A 168 4.05 16.78 -1.71
C ALA A 168 2.61 16.89 -2.23
N THR A 169 2.22 18.07 -2.73
CA THR A 169 0.87 18.34 -3.28
C THR A 169 0.53 17.45 -4.47
N TYR A 170 1.48 17.23 -5.37
CA TYR A 170 1.29 16.38 -6.55
C TYR A 170 1.67 14.91 -6.32
N SER A 171 2.02 14.54 -5.09
CA SER A 171 2.02 13.15 -4.64
C SER A 171 0.62 12.75 -4.16
N MET A 172 -0.01 13.55 -3.30
CA MET A 172 -1.34 13.26 -2.74
C MET A 172 -2.03 14.56 -2.28
N GLY A 173 -3.37 14.60 -2.29
CA GLY A 173 -4.13 15.84 -2.06
C GLY A 173 -3.93 16.50 -0.69
N ASN A 174 -3.61 15.73 0.35
CA ASN A 174 -3.24 16.28 1.67
C ASN A 174 -1.92 17.05 1.65
N GLY A 175 -1.10 16.93 0.61
CA GLY A 175 0.14 17.68 0.43
C GLY A 175 -0.06 19.19 0.31
N VAL A 176 -1.24 19.66 -0.12
CA VAL A 176 -1.61 21.09 -0.13
C VAL A 176 -1.47 21.70 1.28
N ALA A 177 -1.78 20.93 2.32
CA ALA A 177 -1.65 21.37 3.71
C ALA A 177 -0.20 21.70 4.11
N ALA A 178 0.80 21.15 3.41
CA ALA A 178 2.20 21.35 3.73
C ALA A 178 2.61 22.83 3.69
N PHE A 179 2.04 23.64 2.77
CA PHE A 179 2.31 25.09 2.71
C PHE A 179 1.82 25.84 3.95
N PHE A 180 0.60 25.52 4.40
CA PHE A 180 0.02 26.15 5.59
C PHE A 180 0.72 25.69 6.87
N VAL A 181 1.14 24.42 6.93
CA VAL A 181 1.96 23.89 8.02
C VAL A 181 3.36 24.55 8.01
N LEU A 182 3.95 24.80 6.84
CA LEU A 182 5.20 25.54 6.70
C LEU A 182 5.06 26.99 7.22
N ALA A 183 3.94 27.65 6.94
CA ALA A 183 3.63 28.98 7.49
C ALA A 183 3.52 28.95 9.03
N ILE A 184 2.89 27.91 9.60
CA ILE A 184 2.88 27.69 11.05
C ILE A 184 4.31 27.47 11.58
N GLN A 185 5.11 26.66 10.90
CA GLN A 185 6.51 26.42 11.26
C GLN A 185 7.32 27.74 11.27
N ALA A 186 7.05 28.63 10.31
CA ALA A 186 7.64 29.97 10.25
C ALA A 186 7.31 30.82 11.48
N LEU A 187 6.04 30.80 11.92
CA LEU A 187 5.59 31.47 13.14
C LEU A 187 6.26 30.89 14.39
N LEU A 188 6.32 29.55 14.49
CA LEU A 188 6.95 28.86 15.62
C LEU A 188 8.44 29.19 15.74
N LEU A 189 9.13 29.30 14.60
CA LEU A 189 10.54 29.70 14.53
C LEU A 189 10.75 31.22 14.60
N ARG A 190 9.69 32.02 14.67
CA ARG A 190 9.72 33.50 14.64
C ARG A 190 10.53 34.04 13.46
N ARG A 191 10.35 33.42 12.30
CA ARG A 191 10.92 33.90 11.03
C ARG A 191 10.25 35.21 10.62
N PRO A 192 10.89 36.03 9.76
CA PRO A 192 10.29 37.27 9.29
C PRO A 192 8.90 37.03 8.67
N ALA A 193 7.97 37.97 8.87
CA ALA A 193 6.59 37.84 8.39
C ALA A 193 6.49 37.54 6.88
N LYS A 194 7.48 37.99 6.09
CA LYS A 194 7.58 37.67 4.67
C LYS A 194 7.56 36.16 4.39
N ASP A 195 8.23 35.35 5.22
CA ASP A 195 8.31 33.90 5.00
C ASP A 195 6.93 33.24 5.19
N VAL A 196 6.16 33.73 6.18
CA VAL A 196 4.78 33.31 6.44
C VAL A 196 3.88 33.68 5.26
N VAL A 197 3.96 34.94 4.80
CA VAL A 197 3.15 35.43 3.67
C VAL A 197 3.48 34.68 2.39
N ILE A 198 4.76 34.47 2.09
CA ILE A 198 5.19 33.70 0.90
C ILE A 198 4.63 32.28 0.97
N ALA A 199 4.73 31.59 2.11
CA ALA A 199 4.20 30.24 2.25
C ALA A 199 2.67 30.19 2.06
N ILE A 200 1.93 31.14 2.62
CA ILE A 200 0.46 31.23 2.47
C ILE A 200 0.07 31.53 1.02
N VAL A 201 0.70 32.52 0.37
CA VAL A 201 0.40 32.91 -1.01
C VAL A 201 0.75 31.77 -1.97
N ALA A 202 1.92 31.14 -1.81
CA ALA A 202 2.29 29.97 -2.60
C ALA A 202 1.34 28.79 -2.38
N GLY A 203 0.90 28.56 -1.14
CA GLY A 203 -0.08 27.54 -0.80
C GLY A 203 -1.44 27.81 -1.44
N ALA A 204 -1.92 29.06 -1.38
CA ALA A 204 -3.18 29.47 -2.00
C ALA A 204 -3.13 29.33 -3.53
N ALA A 205 -2.05 29.81 -4.18
CA ALA A 205 -1.87 29.66 -5.62
C ALA A 205 -1.81 28.17 -6.04
N THR A 206 -1.08 27.35 -5.29
CA THR A 206 -0.99 25.91 -5.54
C THR A 206 -2.34 25.22 -5.32
N ALA A 207 -3.09 25.59 -4.28
CA ALA A 207 -4.43 25.07 -4.03
C ALA A 207 -5.38 25.44 -5.17
N THR A 208 -5.37 26.69 -5.65
CA THR A 208 -6.18 27.12 -6.80
C THR A 208 -5.85 26.31 -8.04
N ALA A 209 -4.55 26.11 -8.35
CA ALA A 209 -4.13 25.28 -9.47
C ALA A 209 -4.55 23.80 -9.29
N TYR A 210 -4.41 23.26 -8.09
CA TYR A 210 -4.78 21.89 -7.76
C TYR A 210 -6.29 21.65 -7.89
N PHE A 211 -7.12 22.59 -7.46
CA PHE A 211 -8.57 22.48 -7.51
C PHE A 211 -9.20 22.97 -8.83
N TRP A 212 -8.38 23.40 -9.80
CA TRP A 212 -8.86 23.78 -11.13
C TRP A 212 -9.54 22.60 -11.86
N LYS A 213 -10.81 22.74 -12.23
CA LYS A 213 -11.65 21.66 -12.80
C LYS A 213 -11.77 20.42 -11.90
N PHE A 214 -11.67 20.59 -10.57
CA PHE A 214 -11.81 19.50 -9.63
C PHE A 214 -13.28 19.07 -9.49
N VAL A 215 -13.53 17.76 -9.54
CA VAL A 215 -14.87 17.19 -9.38
C VAL A 215 -14.99 16.62 -7.96
N PRO A 216 -15.89 17.11 -7.11
CA PRO A 216 -16.09 16.55 -5.78
C PRO A 216 -16.53 15.09 -5.81
N SER A 217 -16.21 14.36 -4.74
CA SER A 217 -16.66 12.97 -4.59
C SER A 217 -18.19 12.88 -4.58
N PRO A 218 -18.81 11.96 -5.34
CA PRO A 218 -20.27 11.84 -5.45
C PRO A 218 -20.92 11.18 -4.22
N ILE A 219 -20.13 10.79 -3.20
CA ILE A 219 -20.61 10.08 -2.03
C ILE A 219 -21.65 10.93 -1.27
N PRO A 220 -22.89 10.45 -1.11
CA PRO A 220 -23.91 11.16 -0.35
C PRO A 220 -23.47 11.34 1.11
N LYS A 221 -23.62 12.56 1.64
CA LYS A 221 -23.36 12.85 3.05
C LYS A 221 -24.68 12.68 3.84
N PRO A 222 -24.76 11.77 4.82
CA PRO A 222 -25.94 11.62 5.65
C PRO A 222 -26.36 12.93 6.33
N PRO A 223 -27.66 13.21 6.47
CA PRO A 223 -28.14 14.40 7.18
C PRO A 223 -27.89 14.30 8.70
N GLY A 224 -27.33 15.36 9.30
CA GLY A 224 -27.14 15.49 10.76
C GLY A 224 -25.88 14.81 11.34
N HIS A 225 -25.40 15.33 12.48
CA HIS A 225 -24.27 14.81 13.30
C HIS A 225 -22.90 14.59 12.62
N GLY A 226 -22.68 15.12 11.41
CA GLY A 226 -21.43 14.95 10.66
C GLY A 226 -20.16 15.39 11.42
N ILE A 227 -20.23 16.43 12.26
CA ILE A 227 -19.05 16.90 13.00
C ILE A 227 -18.59 15.94 14.11
N VAL A 228 -19.53 15.37 14.86
CA VAL A 228 -19.21 14.39 15.92
C VAL A 228 -18.66 13.11 15.29
N ALA A 229 -19.26 12.66 14.17
CA ALA A 229 -18.77 11.53 13.41
C ALA A 229 -17.34 11.79 12.88
N GLN A 230 -17.08 12.97 12.32
CA GLN A 230 -15.74 13.37 11.86
C GLN A 230 -14.72 13.42 13.00
N ILE A 231 -15.08 13.95 14.17
CA ILE A 231 -14.20 13.96 15.35
C ILE A 231 -13.87 12.52 15.77
N LYS A 232 -14.88 11.66 15.92
CA LYS A 232 -14.67 10.24 16.26
C LYS A 232 -13.79 9.55 15.23
N PHE A 233 -14.05 9.76 13.93
CA PHE A 233 -13.25 9.23 12.83
C PHE A 233 -11.79 9.70 12.93
N ALA A 234 -11.56 11.00 13.12
CA ALA A 234 -10.21 11.56 13.26
C ALA A 234 -9.45 10.98 14.46
N LEU A 235 -10.12 10.80 15.60
CA LEU A 235 -9.51 10.22 16.80
C LEU A 235 -9.15 8.75 16.60
N VAL A 236 -10.06 7.95 16.02
CA VAL A 236 -9.79 6.54 15.70
C VAL A 236 -8.66 6.42 14.70
N PHE A 237 -8.66 7.24 13.64
CA PHE A 237 -7.60 7.27 12.65
C PHE A 237 -6.25 7.53 13.31
N LEU A 238 -6.12 8.58 14.13
CA LEU A 238 -4.86 8.97 14.74
C LEU A 238 -4.30 7.88 15.68
N GLY A 239 -5.16 7.14 16.38
CA GLY A 239 -4.77 6.04 17.25
C GLY A 239 -4.94 4.64 16.66
N ASN A 240 -5.16 4.53 15.33
CA ASN A 240 -5.42 3.28 14.62
C ASN A 240 -4.41 2.15 14.93
N PRO A 241 -3.10 2.38 15.18
CA PRO A 241 -2.19 1.30 15.58
C PRO A 241 -2.70 0.41 16.73
N LEU A 242 -3.51 0.93 17.66
CA LEU A 242 -4.11 0.10 18.72
C LEU A 242 -5.22 -0.84 18.24
N TYR A 243 -5.92 -0.52 17.15
CA TYR A 243 -6.89 -1.42 16.53
C TYR A 243 -6.20 -2.72 16.10
N TYR A 244 -5.03 -2.61 15.48
CA TYR A 244 -4.20 -3.74 15.06
C TYR A 244 -3.50 -4.46 16.21
N MET A 245 -3.47 -3.88 17.41
CA MET A 245 -3.09 -4.56 18.65
C MET A 245 -4.29 -5.22 19.36
N HIS A 246 -5.41 -5.40 18.66
CA HIS A 246 -6.66 -5.97 19.18
C HIS A 246 -7.30 -5.20 20.34
N ALA A 247 -6.98 -3.91 20.51
CA ALA A 247 -7.57 -3.08 21.56
C ALA A 247 -8.91 -2.40 21.15
N GLY A 248 -9.28 -2.50 19.87
CA GLY A 248 -10.56 -2.01 19.35
C GLY A 248 -10.62 -0.49 19.07
N LEU A 249 -11.78 -0.04 18.59
CA LEU A 249 -11.97 1.35 18.13
C LEU A 249 -11.92 2.36 19.28
N ILE A 250 -12.44 2.01 20.46
CA ILE A 250 -12.46 2.92 21.62
C ILE A 250 -11.03 3.22 22.10
N ALA A 251 -10.19 2.19 22.26
CA ALA A 251 -8.79 2.37 22.62
C ALA A 251 -8.03 3.21 21.59
N SER A 252 -8.31 2.98 20.30
CA SER A 252 -7.76 3.79 19.20
C SER A 252 -8.15 5.26 19.34
N ALA A 253 -9.44 5.56 19.58
CA ALA A 253 -9.89 6.93 19.81
C ALA A 253 -9.22 7.59 21.04
N ILE A 254 -9.05 6.83 22.13
CA ILE A 254 -8.37 7.31 23.35
C ILE A 254 -6.91 7.65 23.05
N LEU A 255 -6.17 6.77 22.35
CA LEU A 255 -4.79 7.08 21.96
C LEU A 255 -4.71 8.30 21.04
N GLY A 256 -5.63 8.44 20.09
CA GLY A 256 -5.73 9.62 19.24
C GLY A 256 -5.91 10.90 20.07
N LEU A 257 -6.83 10.88 21.04
CA LEU A 257 -7.09 12.00 21.93
C LEU A 257 -5.87 12.34 22.81
N VAL A 258 -5.27 11.33 23.43
CA VAL A 258 -4.07 11.49 24.28
C VAL A 258 -2.91 12.03 23.46
N SER A 259 -2.68 11.51 22.25
CA SER A 259 -1.64 11.98 21.34
C SER A 259 -1.84 13.45 20.98
N LEU A 260 -3.07 13.84 20.61
CA LEU A 260 -3.40 15.22 20.25
C LEU A 260 -3.27 16.18 21.45
N ALA A 261 -3.82 15.82 22.61
CA ALA A 261 -3.74 16.63 23.82
C ALA A 261 -2.29 16.79 24.30
N PHE A 262 -1.49 15.72 24.24
CA PHE A 262 -0.08 15.76 24.63
C PHE A 262 0.75 16.59 23.66
N ALA A 263 0.53 16.45 22.34
CA ALA A 263 1.18 17.30 21.34
C ALA A 263 0.84 18.78 21.57
N ALA A 264 -0.43 19.12 21.78
CA ALA A 264 -0.87 20.48 22.08
C ALA A 264 -0.20 21.04 23.33
N TYR A 265 -0.15 20.27 24.42
CA TYR A 265 0.55 20.63 25.65
C TYR A 265 2.04 20.97 25.40
N LEU A 266 2.76 20.09 24.69
CA LEU A 266 4.19 20.30 24.40
C LEU A 266 4.40 21.54 23.53
N VAL A 267 3.60 21.73 22.48
CA VAL A 267 3.70 22.89 21.58
C VAL A 267 3.45 24.18 22.34
N VAL A 268 2.37 24.26 23.11
CA VAL A 268 2.02 25.46 23.90
C VAL A 268 3.13 25.77 24.91
N ARG A 269 3.64 24.75 25.62
CA ARG A 269 4.73 24.90 26.59
C ARG A 269 5.99 25.47 25.93
N LEU A 270 6.45 24.89 24.82
CA LEU A 270 7.65 25.34 24.12
C LEU A 270 7.47 26.73 23.49
N TYR A 271 6.29 27.00 22.94
CA TYR A 271 5.98 28.29 22.33
C TYR A 271 6.01 29.42 23.37
N ARG A 272 5.35 29.22 24.52
CA ARG A 272 5.35 30.15 25.66
C ARG A 272 6.75 30.35 26.25
N ALA A 273 7.53 29.28 26.37
CA ALA A 273 8.92 29.33 26.83
C ALA A 273 9.89 29.96 25.81
N ARG A 274 9.41 30.30 24.59
CA ARG A 274 10.21 30.82 23.49
C ARG A 274 11.43 29.97 23.13
N SER A 275 11.33 28.65 23.31
CA SER A 275 12.47 27.72 23.26
C SER A 275 12.41 26.71 22.10
N ILE A 276 11.54 26.93 21.11
CA ILE A 276 11.40 26.05 19.95
C ILE A 276 12.67 26.07 19.10
N THR A 277 13.36 24.93 19.04
CA THR A 277 14.54 24.73 18.19
C THR A 277 14.15 24.34 16.75
N PRO A 278 15.07 24.45 15.76
CA PRO A 278 14.82 23.97 14.40
C PRO A 278 14.41 22.49 14.34
N TYR A 279 15.00 21.63 15.16
CA TYR A 279 14.63 20.20 15.25
C TYR A 279 13.21 20.01 15.81
N GLN A 280 12.86 20.69 16.91
CA GLN A 280 11.51 20.63 17.47
C GLN A 280 10.47 21.16 16.49
N SER A 281 10.76 22.25 15.78
CA SER A 281 9.86 22.79 14.77
C SER A 281 9.60 21.81 13.62
N PHE A 282 10.61 21.03 13.21
CA PHE A 282 10.46 19.97 12.21
C PHE A 282 9.51 18.87 12.68
N LEU A 283 9.66 18.41 13.93
CA LEU A 283 8.77 17.40 14.51
C LEU A 283 7.33 17.92 14.65
N ILE A 284 7.17 19.17 15.13
CA ILE A 284 5.86 19.80 15.31
C ILE A 284 5.18 20.02 13.96
N ALA A 285 5.91 20.50 12.94
CA ALA A 285 5.38 20.66 11.59
C ALA A 285 4.97 19.32 10.98
N GLY A 286 5.81 18.29 11.08
CA GLY A 286 5.47 16.95 10.61
C GLY A 286 4.22 16.39 11.28
N TYR A 287 4.07 16.54 12.60
CA TYR A 287 2.85 16.16 13.32
C TYR A 287 1.63 17.01 12.90
N GLY A 288 1.82 18.31 12.67
CA GLY A 288 0.79 19.21 12.16
C GLY A 288 0.24 18.78 10.80
N LEU A 289 1.11 18.29 9.90
CA LEU A 289 0.69 17.71 8.64
C LEU A 289 -0.11 16.41 8.83
N VAL A 290 0.30 15.55 9.77
CA VAL A 290 -0.47 14.35 10.12
C VAL A 290 -1.89 14.75 10.57
N VAL A 291 -2.02 15.72 11.48
CA VAL A 291 -3.33 16.22 11.92
C VAL A 291 -4.14 16.77 10.73
N ALA A 292 -3.54 17.59 9.86
CA ALA A 292 -4.23 18.12 8.68
C ALA A 292 -4.71 17.01 7.74
N SER A 293 -3.88 15.98 7.52
CA SER A 293 -4.23 14.81 6.70
C SER A 293 -5.42 14.05 7.27
N ILE A 294 -5.44 13.86 8.59
CA ILE A 294 -6.51 13.15 9.32
C ILE A 294 -7.82 13.91 9.24
N LEU A 295 -7.79 15.24 9.42
CA LEU A 295 -8.99 16.07 9.28
C LEU A 295 -9.53 16.04 7.85
N GLY A 296 -8.65 16.07 6.84
CA GLY A 296 -9.04 15.92 5.43
C GLY A 296 -9.68 14.56 5.16
N ALA A 297 -9.06 13.47 5.63
CA ALA A 297 -9.60 12.12 5.51
C ALA A 297 -10.94 11.96 6.25
N ALA A 298 -11.03 12.45 7.49
CA ALA A 298 -12.27 12.41 8.26
C ALA A 298 -13.39 13.15 7.54
N HIS A 299 -13.12 14.33 6.97
CA HIS A 299 -14.11 15.09 6.21
C HIS A 299 -14.63 14.32 4.99
N ALA A 300 -13.74 13.63 4.26
CA ALA A 300 -14.08 12.92 3.04
C ALA A 300 -14.68 11.52 3.28
N ARG A 301 -14.31 10.86 4.39
CA ARG A 301 -14.50 9.40 4.56
C ARG A 301 -15.40 9.01 5.73
N TRP A 302 -15.82 9.94 6.60
CA TRP A 302 -16.76 9.62 7.68
C TRP A 302 -18.08 8.95 7.24
N PRO A 303 -18.64 9.19 6.02
CA PRO A 303 -19.87 8.51 5.60
C PRO A 303 -19.73 6.99 5.43
N PHE A 304 -18.50 6.48 5.26
CA PHE A 304 -18.23 5.04 5.17
C PHE A 304 -18.28 4.31 6.53
N GLY A 305 -18.49 5.06 7.62
CA GLY A 305 -18.55 4.52 8.96
C GLY A 305 -17.21 4.55 9.70
N LEU A 306 -17.28 4.37 11.02
CA LEU A 306 -16.12 4.46 11.90
C LEU A 306 -15.06 3.36 11.67
N PRO A 307 -15.41 2.10 11.34
CA PRO A 307 -14.41 1.06 11.08
C PRO A 307 -13.46 1.41 9.92
N GLU A 308 -13.90 2.21 8.95
CA GLU A 308 -13.06 2.63 7.83
C GLU A 308 -11.84 3.46 8.29
N ALA A 309 -11.97 4.22 9.38
CA ALA A 309 -10.85 4.95 9.98
C ALA A 309 -9.71 4.01 10.46
N ALA A 310 -10.03 2.73 10.67
CA ALA A 310 -9.10 1.70 11.10
C ALA A 310 -8.45 0.93 9.92
N SER A 311 -8.72 1.30 8.66
CA SER A 311 -8.08 0.68 7.50
C SER A 311 -6.55 0.80 7.53
N SER A 312 -5.85 -0.19 6.97
CA SER A 312 -4.40 -0.35 7.09
C SER A 312 -3.66 0.78 6.37
N ARG A 313 -4.26 1.31 5.29
CA ARG A 313 -3.71 2.45 4.54
C ARG A 313 -3.65 3.75 5.36
N TYR A 314 -4.44 3.87 6.43
CA TYR A 314 -4.43 5.03 7.33
C TYR A 314 -3.41 4.90 8.48
N THR A 315 -2.80 3.73 8.65
CA THR A 315 -1.85 3.49 9.73
C THR A 315 -0.51 4.23 9.52
N THR A 316 -0.08 4.47 8.27
CA THR A 316 1.16 5.22 7.97
C THR A 316 1.21 6.62 8.61
N PRO A 317 0.22 7.51 8.37
CA PRO A 317 0.18 8.81 9.05
C PRO A 317 0.18 8.70 10.58
N ALA A 318 -0.59 7.76 11.13
CA ALA A 318 -0.66 7.56 12.58
C ALA A 318 0.70 7.17 13.17
N LEU A 319 1.41 6.24 12.53
CA LEU A 319 2.75 5.81 12.94
C LEU A 319 3.78 6.94 12.81
N ILE A 320 3.75 7.73 11.73
CA ILE A 320 4.59 8.92 11.60
C ILE A 320 4.28 9.92 12.73
N GLY A 321 3.00 10.20 13.00
CA GLY A 321 2.60 11.13 14.07
C GLY A 321 3.12 10.69 15.44
N LEU A 322 2.88 9.44 15.82
CA LEU A 322 3.35 8.88 17.09
C LEU A 322 4.89 8.86 17.19
N LEU A 323 5.60 8.57 16.10
CA LEU A 323 7.05 8.64 16.02
C LEU A 323 7.56 10.05 16.32
N LEU A 324 7.03 11.05 15.60
CA LEU A 324 7.46 12.44 15.74
C LEU A 324 7.15 12.98 17.14
N LEU A 325 6.00 12.60 17.72
CA LEU A 325 5.61 12.98 19.07
C LEU A 325 6.52 12.32 20.14
N ALA A 326 6.86 11.04 19.98
CA ALA A 326 7.78 10.35 20.86
C ALA A 326 9.18 10.99 20.85
N LEU A 327 9.69 11.33 19.66
CA LEU A 327 10.98 12.02 19.50
C LEU A 327 10.94 13.44 20.09
N LEU A 328 9.82 14.15 19.97
CA LEU A 328 9.64 15.46 20.59
C LEU A 328 9.67 15.35 22.11
N ALA A 329 8.93 14.38 22.67
CA ALA A 329 8.88 14.13 24.11
C ALA A 329 10.27 13.77 24.68
N LEU A 330 11.02 12.89 24.01
CA LEU A 330 12.40 12.54 24.37
C LEU A 330 13.34 13.74 24.41
N ASN A 331 13.12 14.70 23.50
CA ASN A 331 13.94 15.90 23.41
C ASN A 331 13.63 16.91 24.52
N VAL A 332 12.35 17.11 24.86
CA VAL A 332 11.89 18.21 25.74
C VAL A 332 11.78 17.85 27.22
N ALA A 333 11.77 16.56 27.55
CA ALA A 333 11.61 16.07 28.92
C ALA A 333 12.84 15.28 29.41
N PRO A 334 14.00 15.92 29.62
CA PRO A 334 15.24 15.23 30.01
C PRO A 334 15.10 14.41 31.31
N ARG A 335 14.32 14.91 32.28
CA ARG A 335 14.05 14.19 33.55
C ARG A 335 13.23 12.91 33.36
N ALA A 336 12.34 12.88 32.36
CA ALA A 336 11.50 11.73 32.04
C ALA A 336 12.05 10.88 30.87
N ARG A 337 13.22 11.25 30.30
CA ARG A 337 13.75 10.66 29.06
C ARG A 337 13.88 9.14 29.14
N LYS A 338 14.32 8.60 30.28
CA LYS A 338 14.42 7.15 30.48
C LYS A 338 13.05 6.46 30.43
N ALA A 339 12.05 7.04 31.08
CA ALA A 339 10.68 6.49 31.07
C ALA A 339 10.07 6.57 29.68
N ILE A 340 10.19 7.71 28.99
CA ILE A 340 9.71 7.87 27.62
C ILE A 340 10.40 6.86 26.69
N ALA A 341 11.71 6.68 26.80
CA ALA A 341 12.44 5.68 26.00
C ALA A 341 11.94 4.25 26.24
N ILE A 342 11.63 3.89 27.50
CA ILE A 342 11.06 2.59 27.84
C ILE A 342 9.65 2.45 27.26
N ILE A 343 8.80 3.48 27.39
CA ILE A 343 7.44 3.47 26.84
C ILE A 343 7.48 3.35 25.31
N SER A 344 8.36 4.08 24.62
CA SER A 344 8.52 3.97 23.17
C SER A 344 9.04 2.60 22.75
N ALA A 345 10.00 2.03 23.48
CA ALA A 345 10.50 0.67 23.24
C ALA A 345 9.40 -0.38 23.48
N ALA A 346 8.59 -0.22 24.53
CA ALA A 346 7.44 -1.07 24.80
C ALA A 346 6.40 -0.95 23.68
N PHE A 347 6.09 0.26 23.22
CA PHE A 347 5.16 0.48 22.13
C PHE A 347 5.56 -0.25 20.84
N VAL A 348 6.83 -0.16 20.42
CA VAL A 348 7.29 -0.91 19.23
C VAL A 348 7.29 -2.43 19.47
N THR A 349 7.50 -2.88 20.70
CA THR A 349 7.39 -4.31 21.06
C THR A 349 5.94 -4.79 20.89
N LEU A 350 4.95 -3.96 21.22
CA LEU A 350 3.53 -4.27 21.03
C LEU A 350 3.12 -4.36 19.55
N LEU A 351 3.98 -3.95 18.60
CA LEU A 351 3.74 -4.17 17.17
C LEU A 351 4.02 -5.63 16.75
N LEU A 352 4.87 -6.35 17.50
CA LEU A 352 5.33 -7.69 17.12
C LEU A 352 4.21 -8.74 16.95
N PRO A 353 3.18 -8.81 17.80
CA PRO A 353 2.10 -9.79 17.60
C PRO A 353 1.43 -9.65 16.23
N TYR A 354 1.25 -8.42 15.75
CA TYR A 354 0.63 -8.18 14.44
C TYR A 354 1.55 -8.57 13.27
N GLN A 355 2.88 -8.56 13.46
CA GLN A 355 3.82 -9.04 12.43
C GLN A 355 3.59 -10.51 12.08
N ALA A 356 3.00 -11.33 12.97
CA ALA A 356 2.65 -12.71 12.65
C ALA A 356 1.69 -12.81 11.45
N THR A 357 0.87 -11.78 11.20
CA THR A 357 -0.03 -11.73 10.04
C THR A 357 0.71 -11.57 8.71
N ALA A 358 2.01 -11.23 8.71
CA ALA A 358 2.86 -11.28 7.52
C ALA A 358 3.05 -12.72 6.99
N PHE A 359 2.85 -13.73 7.85
CA PHE A 359 2.83 -15.15 7.51
C PHE A 359 1.40 -15.71 7.36
N GLY A 360 0.40 -14.84 7.37
CA GLY A 360 -1.02 -15.23 7.33
C GLY A 360 -1.47 -15.75 5.97
N ASP A 361 -2.76 -16.07 5.88
CA ASP A 361 -3.39 -16.55 4.66
C ASP A 361 -3.38 -15.46 3.55
N ASN A 362 -3.01 -15.88 2.34
CA ASN A 362 -3.02 -15.06 1.13
C ASN A 362 -3.86 -15.70 0.01
N SER A 363 -4.73 -16.67 0.34
CA SER A 363 -5.55 -17.42 -0.61
C SER A 363 -6.42 -16.53 -1.51
N TYR A 364 -6.85 -15.37 -1.01
CA TYR A 364 -7.61 -14.39 -1.78
C TYR A 364 -6.86 -13.89 -3.04
N LEU A 365 -5.53 -13.92 -3.06
CA LEU A 365 -4.73 -13.59 -4.24
C LEU A 365 -4.96 -14.58 -5.38
N TYR A 366 -5.27 -15.84 -5.05
CA TYR A 366 -5.63 -16.84 -6.04
C TYR A 366 -7.00 -16.53 -6.67
N THR A 367 -7.97 -16.05 -5.88
CA THR A 367 -9.26 -15.58 -6.41
C THR A 367 -9.09 -14.48 -7.45
N ARG A 368 -8.11 -13.56 -7.25
CA ARG A 368 -7.79 -12.53 -8.26
C ARG A 368 -7.30 -13.14 -9.58
N LYS A 369 -6.53 -14.24 -9.54
CA LYS A 369 -6.09 -14.96 -10.75
C LYS A 369 -7.29 -15.53 -11.51
N LEU A 370 -8.23 -16.11 -10.77
CA LEU A 370 -9.46 -16.64 -11.37
C LEU A 370 -10.29 -15.53 -12.02
N ALA A 371 -10.42 -14.36 -11.37
CA ALA A 371 -11.14 -13.22 -11.94
C ALA A 371 -10.55 -12.77 -13.29
N VAL A 372 -9.24 -12.52 -13.36
CA VAL A 372 -8.61 -12.10 -14.63
C VAL A 372 -8.60 -13.20 -15.69
N LEU A 373 -8.50 -14.47 -15.28
CA LEU A 373 -8.60 -15.61 -16.22
C LEU A 373 -9.98 -15.68 -16.85
N ALA A 374 -11.02 -15.62 -16.03
CA ALA A 374 -12.43 -15.70 -16.42
C ALA A 374 -12.74 -14.63 -17.48
N THR A 375 -12.37 -13.38 -17.20
CA THR A 375 -12.53 -12.26 -18.14
C THR A 375 -11.73 -12.46 -19.43
N LYS A 376 -10.45 -12.85 -19.32
CA LYS A 376 -9.55 -13.05 -20.48
C LYS A 376 -10.08 -14.09 -21.48
N ILE A 377 -10.74 -15.14 -21.01
CA ILE A 377 -11.27 -16.22 -21.86
C ILE A 377 -12.74 -16.03 -22.24
N GLY A 378 -13.35 -14.89 -21.91
CA GLY A 378 -14.74 -14.57 -22.22
C GLY A 378 -15.77 -15.34 -21.38
N GLN A 379 -15.37 -15.87 -20.22
CA GLN A 379 -16.25 -16.53 -19.26
C GLN A 379 -16.52 -15.59 -18.09
N ASP A 380 -17.24 -14.52 -18.38
CA ASP A 380 -17.56 -13.48 -17.41
C ASP A 380 -18.21 -14.03 -16.12
N ASN A 381 -17.74 -13.54 -14.97
CA ASN A 381 -18.19 -13.95 -13.66
C ASN A 381 -18.18 -12.76 -12.70
N GLU A 382 -19.33 -12.09 -12.62
CA GLU A 382 -19.50 -10.87 -11.81
C GLU A 382 -19.05 -11.07 -10.34
N ALA A 383 -19.27 -12.25 -9.75
CA ALA A 383 -18.87 -12.52 -8.38
C ALA A 383 -17.34 -12.54 -8.20
N LEU A 384 -16.59 -13.02 -9.21
CA LEU A 384 -15.13 -12.95 -9.23
C LEU A 384 -14.63 -11.54 -9.54
N ASP A 385 -15.28 -10.83 -10.45
CA ASP A 385 -14.93 -9.46 -10.83
C ASP A 385 -14.97 -8.51 -9.63
N LEU A 386 -16.01 -8.64 -8.79
CA LEU A 386 -16.16 -7.86 -7.56
C LEU A 386 -15.02 -8.09 -6.55
N SER A 387 -14.24 -9.18 -6.69
CA SER A 387 -13.05 -9.42 -5.86
C SER A 387 -11.83 -8.59 -6.28
N VAL A 388 -11.80 -8.12 -7.54
CA VAL A 388 -10.71 -7.32 -8.11
C VAL A 388 -11.08 -5.85 -8.30
N TYR A 389 -12.34 -5.54 -8.59
CA TYR A 389 -12.83 -4.18 -8.79
C TYR A 389 -14.35 -4.07 -8.54
N PRO A 390 -14.84 -3.03 -7.85
CA PRO A 390 -16.27 -2.93 -7.47
C PRO A 390 -17.22 -2.60 -8.64
N GLY A 391 -16.73 -2.20 -9.81
CA GLY A 391 -17.55 -1.81 -10.96
C GLY A 391 -17.36 -2.74 -12.16
N HIS A 392 -18.23 -3.75 -12.30
CA HIS A 392 -18.13 -4.81 -13.31
C HIS A 392 -17.89 -4.30 -14.75
N LEU A 393 -18.73 -3.39 -15.28
CA LEU A 393 -18.56 -2.86 -16.64
C LEU A 393 -17.25 -2.10 -16.87
N ASN A 394 -16.82 -1.31 -15.87
CA ASN A 394 -15.56 -0.58 -15.93
C ASN A 394 -14.37 -1.54 -15.86
N TYR A 395 -14.50 -2.63 -15.09
CA TYR A 395 -13.50 -3.69 -15.02
C TYR A 395 -13.37 -4.44 -16.34
N LEU A 396 -14.47 -4.83 -17.01
CA LEU A 396 -14.42 -5.45 -18.33
C LEU A 396 -13.71 -4.54 -19.36
N THR A 397 -13.99 -3.23 -19.31
CA THR A 397 -13.36 -2.26 -20.21
C THR A 397 -11.86 -2.12 -19.93
N THR A 398 -11.48 -1.95 -18.66
CA THR A 398 -10.07 -1.76 -18.27
C THR A 398 -9.24 -3.03 -18.41
N SER A 399 -9.80 -4.21 -18.16
CA SER A 399 -9.15 -5.50 -18.41
C SER A 399 -8.91 -5.73 -19.91
N GLY A 400 -9.86 -5.34 -20.77
CA GLY A 400 -9.64 -5.33 -22.22
C GLY A 400 -8.46 -4.44 -22.64
N TRP A 401 -8.28 -3.28 -22.00
CA TRP A 401 -7.09 -2.45 -22.23
C TRP A 401 -5.81 -3.10 -21.68
N ALA A 402 -5.85 -3.72 -20.51
CA ALA A 402 -4.70 -4.46 -19.97
C ALA A 402 -4.26 -5.56 -20.94
N ASP A 403 -5.22 -6.24 -21.56
CA ASP A 403 -4.96 -7.27 -22.57
C ASP A 403 -4.35 -6.68 -23.84
N ALA A 404 -5.01 -5.67 -24.43
CA ALA A 404 -4.56 -5.03 -25.67
C ALA A 404 -3.14 -4.44 -25.56
N TRP A 405 -2.78 -3.90 -24.39
CA TRP A 405 -1.48 -3.29 -24.13
C TRP A 405 -0.47 -4.25 -23.47
N GLY A 406 -0.84 -5.50 -23.20
CA GLY A 406 0.04 -6.48 -22.55
C GLY A 406 0.53 -6.06 -21.17
N ILE A 407 -0.35 -5.46 -20.34
CA ILE A 407 0.02 -4.93 -19.02
C ILE A 407 -0.07 -6.03 -17.96
N GLY A 408 1.02 -6.23 -17.23
CA GLY A 408 1.12 -7.21 -16.16
C GLY A 408 1.05 -8.65 -16.69
N PRO A 409 0.27 -9.54 -16.05
CA PRO A 409 0.14 -10.93 -16.49
C PRO A 409 -0.44 -11.09 -17.90
N TYR A 410 -1.10 -10.07 -18.45
CA TYR A 410 -1.65 -10.11 -19.80
C TYR A 410 -0.57 -10.07 -20.89
N GLY A 411 0.61 -9.51 -20.61
CA GLY A 411 1.70 -9.41 -21.58
C GLY A 411 2.64 -10.62 -21.62
N LYS A 412 2.61 -11.50 -20.61
CA LYS A 412 3.47 -12.68 -20.55
C LYS A 412 2.99 -13.75 -19.58
N GLY A 413 3.34 -15.00 -19.86
CA GLY A 413 3.11 -16.14 -18.97
C GLY A 413 1.67 -16.67 -19.06
N TRP A 414 1.19 -17.25 -17.96
CA TRP A 414 -0.04 -18.06 -17.96
C TRP A 414 -1.28 -17.32 -18.45
N LEU A 415 -1.45 -16.03 -18.12
CA LEU A 415 -2.65 -15.28 -18.49
C LEU A 415 -2.59 -14.79 -19.95
N HIS A 416 -1.43 -14.33 -20.41
CA HIS A 416 -1.18 -14.05 -21.83
C HIS A 416 -1.50 -15.27 -22.70
N ASP A 417 -0.99 -16.45 -22.29
CA ASP A 417 -1.13 -17.69 -23.04
C ASP A 417 -2.58 -18.22 -23.04
N ALA A 418 -3.39 -17.84 -22.05
CA ALA A 418 -4.80 -18.22 -21.99
C ALA A 418 -5.57 -17.60 -23.17
N GLY A 419 -6.32 -18.45 -23.89
CA GLY A 419 -6.99 -18.06 -25.13
C GLY A 419 -6.13 -18.27 -26.39
N ILE A 420 -4.81 -18.15 -26.29
CA ILE A 420 -3.85 -18.27 -27.41
C ILE A 420 -3.38 -19.72 -27.58
N VAL A 421 -2.90 -20.35 -26.49
CA VAL A 421 -2.35 -21.71 -26.53
C VAL A 421 -3.48 -22.72 -26.72
N LYS A 422 -3.42 -23.48 -27.80
CA LYS A 422 -4.35 -24.59 -28.09
C LYS A 422 -3.63 -25.92 -27.96
N TYR A 423 -4.34 -26.92 -27.46
CA TYR A 423 -3.81 -28.26 -27.27
C TYR A 423 -3.31 -28.84 -28.60
N ASP A 424 -2.10 -29.40 -28.56
CA ASP A 424 -1.49 -30.11 -29.67
C ASP A 424 -0.90 -31.42 -29.14
N PRO A 425 -1.41 -32.59 -29.57
CA PRO A 425 -0.89 -33.88 -29.14
C PRO A 425 0.59 -34.09 -29.52
N ALA A 426 1.11 -33.44 -30.57
CA ALA A 426 2.52 -33.52 -30.95
C ALA A 426 3.45 -32.84 -29.94
N LEU A 427 2.91 -31.95 -29.11
CA LEU A 427 3.63 -31.25 -28.05
C LEU A 427 3.48 -31.92 -26.67
N ARG A 428 2.90 -33.12 -26.59
CA ARG A 428 2.73 -33.85 -25.33
C ARG A 428 4.05 -34.41 -24.79
N ASP A 429 4.30 -34.17 -23.50
CA ASP A 429 5.43 -34.65 -22.71
C ASP A 429 5.01 -34.81 -21.25
N ASP A 430 4.49 -35.99 -20.92
CA ASP A 430 4.01 -36.33 -19.57
C ASP A 430 5.15 -36.44 -18.53
N GLY A 431 6.41 -36.40 -18.98
CA GLY A 431 7.59 -36.39 -18.11
C GLY A 431 7.74 -35.09 -17.32
N ARG A 432 7.05 -34.01 -17.70
CA ARG A 432 7.26 -32.65 -17.15
C ARG A 432 6.54 -32.35 -15.86
N CYS A 433 5.50 -33.11 -15.51
CA CYS A 433 4.71 -32.89 -14.32
C CYS A 433 4.19 -34.21 -13.73
N ILE A 434 3.53 -34.11 -12.59
CA ILE A 434 2.57 -35.10 -12.10
C ILE A 434 1.33 -34.33 -11.65
N GLY A 435 0.16 -34.96 -11.70
CA GLY A 435 -1.06 -34.30 -11.27
C GLY A 435 -2.31 -35.09 -11.60
N THR A 436 -3.45 -34.50 -11.29
CA THR A 436 -4.75 -35.11 -11.46
C THR A 436 -5.79 -34.06 -11.79
N LEU A 437 -6.76 -34.43 -12.62
CA LEU A 437 -8.06 -33.76 -12.72
C LEU A 437 -8.98 -34.42 -11.69
N ASP A 438 -9.31 -33.69 -10.63
CA ASP A 438 -10.14 -34.23 -9.54
C ASP A 438 -11.63 -34.18 -9.92
N GLU A 439 -12.05 -33.10 -10.60
CA GLU A 439 -13.45 -32.87 -10.93
C GLU A 439 -13.58 -31.87 -12.09
N ALA A 440 -14.53 -32.10 -12.99
CA ALA A 440 -15.02 -31.14 -13.95
C ALA A 440 -16.56 -31.16 -13.91
N LYS A 441 -17.15 -30.04 -13.48
CA LYS A 441 -18.58 -29.93 -13.25
C LYS A 441 -19.03 -28.47 -13.20
N ASP A 442 -20.24 -28.21 -13.67
CA ASP A 442 -20.98 -26.96 -13.48
C ASP A 442 -20.19 -25.73 -13.99
N GLY A 443 -19.57 -25.86 -15.17
CA GLY A 443 -18.79 -24.77 -15.76
C GLY A 443 -17.35 -24.64 -15.24
N SER A 444 -16.93 -25.52 -14.32
CA SER A 444 -15.64 -25.42 -13.65
C SER A 444 -14.88 -26.75 -13.69
N ALA A 445 -13.55 -26.68 -13.63
CA ALA A 445 -12.71 -27.84 -13.43
C ALA A 445 -11.63 -27.56 -12.41
N ARG A 446 -11.23 -28.58 -11.66
CA ARG A 446 -10.21 -28.46 -10.61
C ARG A 446 -9.39 -29.71 -10.46
N GLY A 447 -8.21 -29.53 -9.89
CA GLY A 447 -7.31 -30.62 -9.60
C GLY A 447 -6.05 -30.16 -8.89
N TRP A 448 -4.99 -30.92 -9.05
CA TRP A 448 -3.66 -30.52 -8.59
C TRP A 448 -2.59 -30.91 -9.60
N LEU A 449 -1.48 -30.19 -9.59
CA LEU A 449 -0.31 -30.47 -10.41
C LEU A 449 0.97 -30.09 -9.67
N VAL A 450 2.03 -30.83 -9.95
CA VAL A 450 3.40 -30.56 -9.50
C VAL A 450 4.30 -30.54 -10.71
N ALA A 451 4.78 -29.35 -11.06
CA ALA A 451 5.73 -29.19 -12.16
C ALA A 451 7.10 -29.72 -11.74
N LYS A 452 7.67 -30.65 -12.52
CA LYS A 452 9.03 -31.17 -12.27
C LYS A 452 10.09 -30.16 -12.74
N MET A 453 9.79 -29.43 -13.81
CA MET A 453 10.58 -28.34 -14.39
C MET A 453 9.74 -27.04 -14.42
N TYR A 454 10.36 -25.87 -14.63
CA TYR A 454 9.67 -24.57 -14.75
C TYR A 454 8.76 -24.20 -13.56
N ARG A 455 9.25 -24.40 -12.33
CA ARG A 455 8.47 -24.19 -11.08
C ARG A 455 8.17 -22.73 -10.74
N ASN A 456 8.56 -21.78 -11.58
CA ASN A 456 8.49 -20.36 -11.26
C ASN A 456 7.12 -19.80 -11.65
N GLY A 457 6.23 -19.69 -10.67
CA GLY A 457 4.95 -19.00 -10.79
C GLY A 457 3.78 -19.89 -11.24
N PRO A 458 2.60 -19.29 -11.48
CA PRO A 458 1.40 -20.01 -11.85
C PRO A 458 1.55 -20.68 -13.22
N THR A 459 1.02 -21.88 -13.34
CA THR A 459 1.01 -22.69 -14.57
C THR A 459 -0.37 -22.61 -15.21
N LEU A 460 -0.41 -22.44 -16.53
CA LEU A 460 -1.63 -22.55 -17.31
C LEU A 460 -2.04 -24.02 -17.43
N VAL A 461 -3.31 -24.30 -17.17
CA VAL A 461 -3.94 -25.59 -17.44
C VAL A 461 -4.85 -25.41 -18.65
N VAL A 462 -4.74 -26.30 -19.62
CA VAL A 462 -5.56 -26.33 -20.83
C VAL A 462 -6.55 -27.48 -20.71
N LEU A 463 -7.84 -27.17 -20.86
CA LEU A 463 -8.93 -28.13 -20.77
C LEU A 463 -9.38 -28.49 -22.18
N VAL A 464 -9.51 -29.80 -22.43
CA VAL A 464 -9.67 -30.37 -23.77
C VAL A 464 -10.86 -31.31 -23.80
N HIS A 465 -11.77 -31.11 -24.76
CA HIS A 465 -12.87 -32.03 -25.05
C HIS A 465 -12.80 -32.41 -26.54
N ASN A 466 -12.88 -33.71 -26.84
CA ASN A 466 -12.78 -34.24 -28.22
C ASN A 466 -11.56 -33.70 -29.01
N GLY A 467 -10.41 -33.55 -28.35
CA GLY A 467 -9.18 -33.05 -28.95
C GLY A 467 -9.13 -31.53 -29.19
N GLN A 468 -10.18 -30.80 -28.83
CA GLN A 468 -10.24 -29.33 -28.94
C GLN A 468 -10.09 -28.67 -27.57
N THR A 469 -9.35 -27.56 -27.50
CA THR A 469 -9.30 -26.73 -26.30
C THR A 469 -10.62 -26.02 -26.07
N VAL A 470 -11.29 -26.35 -24.96
CA VAL A 470 -12.60 -25.80 -24.58
C VAL A 470 -12.54 -24.91 -23.34
N GLY A 471 -11.43 -24.91 -22.61
CA GLY A 471 -11.32 -24.14 -21.37
C GLY A 471 -9.88 -23.99 -20.89
N TYR A 472 -9.72 -23.19 -19.84
CA TYR A 472 -8.43 -22.89 -19.25
C TYR A 472 -8.52 -22.81 -17.72
N GLY A 473 -7.43 -23.15 -17.05
CA GLY A 473 -7.24 -23.03 -15.62
C GLY A 473 -5.88 -22.48 -15.25
N VAL A 474 -5.69 -22.16 -13.98
CA VAL A 474 -4.45 -21.62 -13.44
C VAL A 474 -4.09 -22.34 -12.15
N SER A 475 -2.80 -22.60 -11.92
CA SER A 475 -2.32 -23.20 -10.68
C SER A 475 -2.06 -22.19 -9.56
N GLY A 476 -1.88 -22.69 -8.34
CA GLY A 476 -1.59 -21.90 -7.15
C GLY A 476 -2.73 -21.90 -6.12
N GLU A 477 -3.64 -22.87 -6.18
CA GLU A 477 -4.63 -23.09 -5.12
C GLU A 477 -4.04 -23.92 -3.98
N GLY A 478 -4.34 -23.53 -2.74
CA GLY A 478 -3.90 -24.27 -1.55
C GLY A 478 -4.43 -25.70 -1.54
N ARG A 479 -3.51 -26.69 -1.48
CA ARG A 479 -3.81 -28.13 -1.38
C ARG A 479 -2.93 -28.79 -0.30
N PRO A 480 -3.20 -28.52 0.99
CA PRO A 480 -2.43 -29.09 2.09
C PRO A 480 -2.54 -30.61 2.18
N ASP A 481 -3.65 -31.19 1.69
CA ASP A 481 -3.85 -32.62 1.51
C ASP A 481 -2.83 -33.22 0.53
N VAL A 482 -2.65 -32.60 -0.65
CA VAL A 482 -1.66 -33.03 -1.66
C VAL A 482 -0.25 -32.87 -1.11
N LYS A 483 0.04 -31.76 -0.43
CA LYS A 483 1.36 -31.53 0.20
C LYS A 483 1.73 -32.60 1.22
N ARG A 484 0.76 -33.10 1.99
CA ARG A 484 0.98 -34.16 2.99
C ARG A 484 1.22 -35.52 2.34
N SER A 485 0.54 -35.82 1.24
CA SER A 485 0.66 -37.11 0.54
C SER A 485 1.83 -37.16 -0.45
N ILE A 486 2.23 -36.03 -1.02
CA ILE A 486 3.27 -35.93 -2.05
C ILE A 486 4.36 -34.99 -1.57
N SER A 487 5.50 -35.56 -1.16
CA SER A 487 6.60 -34.82 -0.54
C SER A 487 7.10 -33.64 -1.38
N ILE A 488 7.18 -33.84 -2.70
CA ILE A 488 7.67 -32.84 -3.67
C ILE A 488 6.63 -31.78 -4.06
N ALA A 489 5.35 -31.96 -3.72
CA ALA A 489 4.31 -30.99 -4.06
C ALA A 489 4.53 -29.68 -3.28
N PRO A 490 4.28 -28.51 -3.87
CA PRO A 490 4.20 -27.26 -3.09
C PRO A 490 2.87 -27.20 -2.32
N ALA A 491 2.76 -26.25 -1.37
CA ALA A 491 1.53 -26.09 -0.58
C ALA A 491 0.34 -25.60 -1.43
N ASP A 492 0.63 -24.96 -2.56
CA ASP A 492 -0.30 -24.39 -3.53
C ASP A 492 -0.36 -25.20 -4.84
N ALA A 493 -0.22 -26.53 -4.73
CA ALA A 493 -0.24 -27.45 -5.88
C ALA A 493 -1.59 -27.52 -6.62
N GLY A 494 -2.67 -26.96 -6.07
CA GLY A 494 -3.98 -26.99 -6.68
C GLY A 494 -4.09 -26.10 -7.91
N TRP A 495 -5.08 -26.40 -8.75
CA TRP A 495 -5.49 -25.56 -9.86
C TRP A 495 -7.01 -25.58 -10.02
N ARG A 496 -7.54 -24.48 -10.55
CA ARG A 496 -8.94 -24.31 -10.95
C ARG A 496 -9.00 -23.63 -12.30
N GLY A 497 -10.04 -23.96 -13.06
CA GLY A 497 -10.31 -23.40 -14.36
C GLY A 497 -11.79 -23.43 -14.70
N PHE A 498 -12.08 -22.94 -15.90
CA PHE A 498 -13.44 -22.81 -16.40
C PHE A 498 -13.56 -23.54 -17.74
N THR A 499 -14.66 -24.26 -17.92
CA THR A 499 -14.93 -25.11 -19.09
C THR A 499 -16.44 -25.21 -19.30
N PRO A 500 -16.94 -25.19 -20.55
CA PRO A 500 -18.35 -25.44 -20.84
C PRO A 500 -18.74 -26.92 -20.79
N SER A 501 -17.78 -27.84 -20.68
CA SER A 501 -18.00 -29.30 -20.68
C SER A 501 -17.59 -29.92 -19.34
N ASP A 502 -18.42 -30.85 -18.85
CA ASP A 502 -18.12 -31.71 -17.69
C ASP A 502 -17.22 -32.90 -18.07
N ASP A 503 -17.16 -33.26 -19.35
CA ASP A 503 -16.24 -34.27 -19.87
C ASP A 503 -15.02 -33.59 -20.49
N VAL A 504 -13.92 -33.49 -19.74
CA VAL A 504 -12.68 -32.86 -20.21
C VAL A 504 -11.45 -33.65 -19.77
N GLN A 505 -10.40 -33.52 -20.57
CA GLN A 505 -9.03 -33.86 -20.20
C GLN A 505 -8.30 -32.57 -19.83
N ALA A 506 -7.41 -32.63 -18.84
CA ALA A 506 -6.63 -31.48 -18.40
C ALA A 506 -5.14 -31.69 -18.73
N TYR A 507 -4.49 -30.61 -19.19
CA TYR A 507 -3.08 -30.61 -19.55
C TYR A 507 -2.39 -29.37 -18.97
N ALA A 508 -1.28 -29.55 -18.26
CA ALA A 508 -0.44 -28.43 -17.83
C ALA A 508 0.46 -27.96 -18.99
N TRP A 509 0.49 -26.65 -19.24
CA TRP A 509 1.38 -26.04 -20.23
C TRP A 509 2.69 -25.60 -19.59
N LEU A 510 3.79 -26.30 -19.90
CA LEU A 510 5.09 -26.15 -19.23
C LEU A 510 6.24 -26.13 -20.25
N GLY A 511 6.82 -24.95 -20.47
CA GLY A 511 8.00 -24.77 -21.30
C GLY A 511 7.79 -25.26 -22.75
N GLY A 512 6.65 -24.89 -23.35
CA GLY A 512 6.33 -25.21 -24.74
C GLY A 512 5.75 -26.63 -24.96
N ARG A 513 5.35 -27.33 -23.90
CA ARG A 513 4.84 -28.71 -23.97
C ARG A 513 3.64 -28.93 -23.06
N PHE A 514 2.79 -29.88 -23.42
CA PHE A 514 1.62 -30.30 -22.64
C PHE A 514 1.95 -31.51 -21.78
N CYS A 515 1.62 -31.46 -20.49
CA CYS A 515 1.75 -32.60 -19.58
C CYS A 515 0.36 -33.03 -19.10
N ALA A 516 -0.02 -34.29 -19.34
CA ALA A 516 -1.34 -34.79 -19.00
C ALA A 516 -1.60 -34.82 -17.48
N LEU A 517 -2.81 -34.41 -17.09
CA LEU A 517 -3.34 -34.51 -15.73
C LEU A 517 -4.50 -35.51 -15.76
N PRO A 518 -4.23 -36.82 -15.57
CA PRO A 518 -5.26 -37.85 -15.67
C PRO A 518 -6.40 -37.64 -14.65
N ALA A 519 -7.62 -38.04 -15.00
CA ALA A 519 -8.75 -37.99 -14.08
C ALA A 519 -8.54 -38.92 -12.87
N SER A 520 -8.97 -38.50 -11.68
CA SER A 520 -8.99 -39.36 -10.50
C SER A 520 -9.92 -40.55 -10.76
N ARG A 521 -9.42 -41.77 -10.60
CA ARG A 521 -10.22 -42.99 -10.69
C ARG A 521 -11.09 -43.20 -9.48
#